data_AF-D7CXL6-F1
#
_entry.id   AF-D7CXL6-F1
#
_cell.length_a   1.000
_cell.length_b   1.000
_cell.length_c   1.000
_cell.angle_alpha   90.00
_cell.angle_beta   90.00
_cell.angle_gamma   90.00
#
_symmetry.space_group_name_H-M   'P 1'
#
loop_
_entity.id
_entity.type
_entity.pdbx_description
1 polymer ?
#
loop_
_entity_poly.entity_id
_entity_poly.type
_entity_poly.pdbx_seq_one_letter_code
_entity_poly.pdbx_strand_id
1 'polypeptide(L)'
;MGFFFAALVAGLLATGVMVVALYLPVLWGGLHYDTLGGLGAMVLRRVDARARVVGAVLLALGGVAFALFYGWFVQMFLFGPFPAPQYLLFAVPQLNLFFPIFGFVAGFCHGIFIGIITTFVVVDYHPVPSYREVFPLLVSFIVGHTVYGVVVTSFLSLFLRLVG
;
A
#
# COMPACT_ATOMS: atom_id res chain seq x y z
N MET A 1 -9.84 -17.91 11.61
CA MET A 1 -8.54 -17.35 12.07
C MET A 1 -7.52 -17.18 10.93
N GLY A 2 -7.42 -18.13 9.99
CA GLY A 2 -6.42 -18.06 8.89
C GLY A 2 -6.45 -16.77 8.06
N PHE A 3 -7.64 -16.23 7.74
CA PHE A 3 -7.79 -14.99 6.98
C PHE A 3 -7.16 -13.77 7.66
N PHE A 4 -7.46 -13.53 8.94
CA PHE A 4 -6.94 -12.37 9.67
C PHE A 4 -5.41 -12.42 9.78
N PHE A 5 -4.86 -13.60 10.02
CA PHE A 5 -3.41 -13.80 10.05
C PHE A 5 -2.78 -13.56 8.66
N ALA A 6 -3.40 -14.08 7.60
CA ALA A 6 -2.97 -13.83 6.22
C ALA A 6 -2.95 -12.33 5.89
N ALA A 7 -4.01 -11.60 6.26
CA ALA A 7 -4.10 -10.16 6.04
C ALA A 7 -3.08 -9.36 6.87
N LEU A 8 -2.85 -9.76 8.13
CA LEU A 8 -1.81 -9.15 8.97
C LEU A 8 -0.43 -9.27 8.32
N VAL A 9 -0.04 -10.48 7.92
CA VAL A 9 1.26 -10.75 7.29
C VAL A 9 1.36 -10.04 5.94
N ALA A 10 0.32 -10.12 5.10
CA ALA A 10 0.28 -9.46 3.81
C ALA A 10 0.42 -7.94 3.94
N GLY A 11 -0.30 -7.33 4.88
CA GLY A 11 -0.27 -5.90 5.12
C GLY A 11 1.11 -5.41 5.56
N LEU A 12 1.73 -6.08 6.54
CA LEU A 12 3.07 -5.72 6.99
C LEU A 12 4.12 -5.88 5.88
N LEU A 13 4.07 -7.00 5.15
CA LEU A 13 4.98 -7.27 4.03
C LEU A 13 4.82 -6.21 2.94
N ALA A 14 3.59 -5.97 2.50
CA ALA A 14 3.31 -5.01 1.43
C ALA A 14 3.64 -3.57 1.84
N THR A 15 3.41 -3.19 3.11
CA THR A 15 3.85 -1.89 3.62
C THR A 15 5.36 -1.78 3.59
N GLY A 16 6.10 -2.83 3.96
CA GLY A 16 7.57 -2.85 3.85
C GLY A 16 8.04 -2.64 2.42
N VAL A 17 7.49 -3.38 1.45
CA VAL A 17 7.82 -3.24 0.03
C VAL A 17 7.44 -1.86 -0.50
N MET A 18 6.28 -1.34 -0.10
CA MET A 18 5.83 0.01 -0.44
C MET A 18 6.83 1.06 0.07
N VAL A 19 7.29 0.97 1.32
CA VAL A 19 8.30 1.89 1.87
C VAL A 19 9.58 1.83 1.04
N VAL A 20 10.07 0.63 0.69
CA VAL A 20 11.24 0.52 -0.20
C VAL A 20 11.00 1.23 -1.52
N ALA A 21 9.85 1.02 -2.16
CA ALA A 21 9.51 1.66 -3.43
C ALA A 21 9.42 3.20 -3.32
N LEU A 22 8.86 3.72 -2.23
CA LEU A 22 8.71 5.16 -1.98
C LEU A 22 10.04 5.89 -1.79
N TYR A 23 11.03 5.20 -1.20
CA TYR A 23 12.36 5.78 -0.94
C TYR A 23 13.38 5.41 -2.02
N LEU A 24 13.03 4.52 -2.94
CA LEU A 24 13.89 4.12 -4.05
C LEU A 24 14.41 5.34 -4.87
N PRO A 25 13.60 6.37 -5.17
CA PRO A 25 14.07 7.54 -5.91
C PRO A 25 15.23 8.32 -5.28
N VAL A 26 15.42 8.21 -3.97
CA VAL A 26 16.53 8.86 -3.27
C VAL A 26 17.89 8.38 -3.81
N LEU A 27 17.96 7.11 -4.29
CA LEU A 27 19.20 6.51 -4.78
C LEU A 27 19.74 7.15 -6.07
N TRP A 28 18.89 7.82 -6.85
CA TRP A 28 19.29 8.52 -8.08
C TRP A 28 18.96 10.02 -8.05
N GLY A 29 18.68 10.58 -6.87
CA GLY A 29 18.29 11.99 -6.72
C GLY A 29 16.96 12.32 -7.41
N GLY A 30 16.08 11.33 -7.57
CA GLY A 30 14.75 11.50 -8.14
C GLY A 30 13.78 12.19 -7.18
N LEU A 31 12.57 12.46 -7.69
CA LEU A 31 11.49 13.03 -6.89
C LEU A 31 11.12 12.09 -5.75
N HIS A 32 11.11 12.61 -4.52
CA HIS A 32 10.83 11.83 -3.32
C HIS A 32 10.02 12.66 -2.31
N TYR A 33 9.07 12.01 -1.64
CA TYR A 33 8.37 12.53 -0.47
C TYR A 33 8.69 11.65 0.73
N ASP A 34 9.19 12.24 1.82
CA ASP A 34 9.51 11.51 3.06
C ASP A 34 8.21 11.12 3.79
N THR A 35 7.49 10.12 3.26
CA THR A 35 6.17 9.72 3.75
C THR A 35 6.17 9.40 5.24
N LEU A 36 7.24 8.77 5.76
CA LEU A 36 7.36 8.47 7.19
C LEU A 36 7.54 9.75 8.02
N GLY A 37 8.39 10.65 7.56
CA GLY A 37 8.60 11.95 8.19
C GLY A 37 7.33 12.80 8.20
N GLY A 38 6.64 12.89 7.06
CA GLY A 38 5.41 13.67 6.89
C GLY A 38 4.29 13.15 7.78
N LEU A 39 4.02 11.84 7.72
CA LEU A 39 2.97 11.23 8.53
C LEU A 39 3.23 11.37 10.04
N GLY A 40 4.48 11.20 10.46
CA GLY A 40 4.87 11.42 11.85
C GLY A 40 4.81 12.88 12.29
N ALA A 41 5.17 13.80 11.40
CA ALA A 41 5.14 15.24 11.65
C ALA A 41 3.71 15.76 11.81
N MET A 42 2.71 15.13 11.20
CA MET A 42 1.30 15.46 11.47
C MET A 42 0.93 15.30 12.94
N VAL A 43 1.56 14.36 13.65
CA VAL A 43 1.33 14.11 15.08
C VAL A 43 2.28 14.93 15.95
N LEU A 44 3.58 14.87 15.66
CA LEU A 44 4.62 15.45 16.52
C LEU A 44 4.99 16.91 16.17
N ARG A 45 4.46 17.45 15.07
CA ARG A 45 4.73 18.79 14.54
C ARG A 45 6.20 19.09 14.24
N ARG A 46 7.03 18.06 14.09
CA ARG A 46 8.47 18.14 13.77
C ARG A 46 8.91 16.92 12.97
N VAL A 47 10.04 17.05 12.28
CA VAL A 47 10.64 15.97 11.47
C VAL A 47 11.98 15.58 12.07
N ASP A 48 11.96 14.49 12.83
CA ASP A 48 13.13 13.87 13.43
C ASP A 48 13.03 12.34 13.34
N ALA A 49 13.97 11.61 13.95
CA ALA A 49 13.93 10.14 13.97
C ALA A 49 12.67 9.61 14.67
N ARG A 50 12.16 10.29 15.71
CA ARG A 50 10.97 9.87 16.44
C ARG A 50 9.72 10.03 15.60
N ALA A 51 9.62 11.13 14.84
CA ALA A 51 8.54 11.34 13.89
C ALA A 51 8.50 10.22 12.84
N ARG A 52 9.64 9.82 12.27
CA ARG A 52 9.68 8.73 11.30
C ARG A 52 9.26 7.38 11.88
N VAL A 53 9.59 7.10 13.15
CA VAL A 53 9.09 5.90 13.85
C VAL A 53 7.58 5.96 14.02
N VAL A 54 7.02 7.09 14.45
CA VAL A 54 5.56 7.27 14.54
C VAL A 54 4.89 7.11 13.18
N GLY A 55 5.46 7.71 12.13
CA GLY A 55 4.99 7.54 10.76
C GLY A 55 5.03 6.09 10.31
N ALA A 56 6.11 5.35 10.62
CA ALA A 56 6.21 3.93 10.28
C ALA A 56 5.14 3.08 10.98
N VAL A 57 4.87 3.35 12.26
CA VAL A 57 3.80 2.68 13.01
C VAL A 57 2.43 2.98 12.39
N LEU A 58 2.12 4.26 12.13
CA LEU A 58 0.85 4.65 11.52
C LEU A 58 0.67 4.04 10.13
N LEU A 59 1.72 4.01 9.32
CA LEU A 59 1.71 3.42 7.99
C LEU A 59 1.53 1.90 8.04
N ALA A 60 2.16 1.21 9.00
CA ALA A 60 2.00 -0.22 9.21
C ALA A 60 0.57 -0.58 9.66
N LEU A 61 -0.01 0.19 10.59
CA LEU A 61 -1.39 0.01 11.03
C LEU A 61 -2.39 0.25 9.88
N GLY A 62 -2.19 1.33 9.12
CA GLY A 62 -2.97 1.61 7.92
C GLY A 62 -2.85 0.50 6.88
N GLY A 63 -1.63 0.01 6.65
CA GLY A 63 -1.36 -1.15 5.79
C GLY A 63 -2.19 -2.36 6.22
N VAL A 64 -2.05 -2.83 7.46
CA VAL A 64 -2.83 -3.97 7.96
C VAL A 64 -4.34 -3.77 7.79
N ALA A 65 -4.85 -2.58 8.11
CA ALA A 65 -6.26 -2.25 7.92
C ALA A 65 -6.70 -2.37 6.45
N PHE A 66 -5.92 -1.83 5.51
CA PHE A 66 -6.22 -1.96 4.08
C PHE A 66 -5.97 -3.37 3.55
N ALA A 67 -5.04 -4.15 4.10
CA ALA A 67 -4.87 -5.54 3.70
C ALA A 67 -6.11 -6.38 3.99
N LEU A 68 -6.82 -6.10 5.09
CA LEU A 68 -8.12 -6.72 5.38
C LEU A 68 -9.15 -6.38 4.30
N PHE A 69 -9.20 -5.12 3.87
CA PHE A 69 -10.09 -4.66 2.81
C PHE A 69 -9.78 -5.35 1.46
N TYR A 70 -8.51 -5.37 1.05
CA TYR A 70 -8.08 -6.08 -0.17
C TYR A 70 -8.32 -7.59 -0.07
N GLY A 71 -8.09 -8.18 1.11
CA GLY A 71 -8.33 -9.59 1.37
C GLY A 71 -9.79 -9.98 1.19
N TRP A 72 -10.73 -9.11 1.54
CA TRP A 72 -12.14 -9.38 1.30
C TRP A 72 -12.45 -9.53 -0.20
N PHE A 73 -11.90 -8.66 -1.06
CA PHE A 73 -12.05 -8.82 -2.51
C PHE A 73 -11.39 -10.09 -3.03
N VAL A 74 -10.16 -10.39 -2.57
CA VAL A 74 -9.46 -11.63 -2.95
C VAL A 74 -10.29 -12.86 -2.56
N GLN A 75 -10.86 -12.87 -1.35
CA GLN A 75 -11.71 -13.97 -0.87
C GLN A 75 -12.99 -14.11 -1.71
N MET A 76 -13.62 -12.99 -2.07
CA MET A 76 -14.77 -12.98 -2.98
C MET A 76 -14.44 -13.60 -4.34
N PHE A 77 -13.25 -13.35 -4.88
CA PHE A 77 -12.82 -13.90 -6.18
C PHE A 77 -12.37 -15.36 -6.12
N LEU A 78 -11.87 -15.82 -4.97
CA LEU A 78 -11.41 -17.20 -4.79
C LEU A 78 -12.54 -18.16 -4.40
N PHE A 79 -13.42 -17.72 -3.50
CA PHE A 79 -14.39 -18.59 -2.83
C PHE A 79 -15.82 -18.04 -2.89
N GLY A 80 -16.01 -16.85 -3.46
CA GLY A 80 -17.31 -16.20 -3.60
C GLY A 80 -17.98 -16.48 -4.95
N PRO A 81 -19.07 -15.75 -5.25
CA PRO A 81 -19.89 -16.00 -6.44
C PRO A 81 -19.29 -15.44 -7.74
N PHE A 82 -18.19 -14.68 -7.65
CA PHE A 82 -17.56 -14.03 -8.80
C PHE A 82 -16.23 -14.71 -9.11
N PRO A 83 -16.18 -15.71 -10.00
CA PRO A 83 -14.94 -16.41 -10.30
C PRO A 83 -13.95 -15.46 -10.98
N ALA A 84 -12.71 -15.41 -10.47
CA ALA A 84 -11.61 -14.71 -11.13
C ALA A 84 -11.36 -15.30 -12.54
N PRO A 85 -11.21 -14.44 -13.58
CA PRO A 85 -10.65 -14.85 -14.86
C PRO A 85 -9.31 -15.57 -14.69
N GLN A 86 -9.06 -16.61 -15.50
CA GLN A 86 -7.82 -17.40 -15.41
C GLN A 86 -6.75 -16.85 -16.36
N TYR A 87 -5.92 -15.95 -15.87
CA TYR A 87 -4.75 -15.45 -16.59
C TYR A 87 -3.50 -16.21 -16.12
N LEU A 88 -3.40 -17.47 -16.54
CA LEU A 88 -2.29 -18.34 -16.16
C LEU A 88 -1.10 -18.11 -17.10
N LEU A 89 0.07 -17.83 -16.53
CA LEU A 89 1.33 -17.92 -17.26
C LEU A 89 1.78 -19.38 -17.30
N PHE A 90 2.11 -19.86 -18.50
CA PHE A 90 2.42 -21.26 -18.83
C PHE A 90 3.56 -21.93 -18.03
N ALA A 91 4.23 -21.23 -17.10
CA ALA A 91 5.38 -21.74 -16.35
C ALA A 91 5.22 -21.78 -14.82
N VAL A 92 4.16 -21.21 -14.24
CA VAL A 92 3.94 -21.23 -12.77
C VAL A 92 2.50 -21.66 -12.48
N PRO A 93 2.24 -22.97 -12.37
CA PRO A 93 0.92 -23.44 -11.95
C PRO A 93 0.60 -22.81 -10.60
N GLN A 94 -0.60 -22.25 -10.45
CA GLN A 94 -1.15 -21.53 -9.27
C GLN A 94 -1.01 -20.01 -9.28
N LEU A 95 -0.15 -19.38 -10.09
CA LEU A 95 -0.10 -17.92 -10.20
C LEU A 95 -1.10 -17.41 -11.24
N ASN A 96 -2.28 -16.98 -10.78
CA ASN A 96 -3.25 -16.30 -11.63
C ASN A 96 -2.95 -14.79 -11.68
N LEU A 97 -2.50 -14.30 -12.84
CA LEU A 97 -2.16 -12.88 -13.04
C LEU A 97 -3.33 -11.92 -12.81
N PHE A 98 -4.56 -12.43 -12.78
CA PHE A 98 -5.72 -11.62 -12.41
C PHE A 98 -5.50 -10.90 -11.07
N PHE A 99 -4.96 -11.56 -10.04
CA PHE A 99 -4.78 -10.95 -8.72
C PHE A 99 -3.78 -9.79 -8.69
N PRO A 100 -2.54 -9.92 -9.22
CA PRO A 100 -1.64 -8.77 -9.31
C PRO A 100 -2.19 -7.66 -10.20
N ILE A 101 -2.87 -7.97 -11.31
CA ILE A 101 -3.49 -6.95 -12.18
C ILE A 101 -4.62 -6.22 -11.44
N PHE A 102 -5.48 -6.96 -10.75
CA PHE A 102 -6.52 -6.37 -9.89
C PHE A 102 -5.91 -5.51 -8.79
N GLY A 103 -4.86 -5.99 -8.13
CA GLY A 103 -4.12 -5.25 -7.12
C GLY A 103 -3.47 -3.98 -7.66
N PHE A 104 -2.94 -4.02 -8.88
CA PHE A 104 -2.41 -2.84 -9.57
C PHE A 104 -3.50 -1.79 -9.78
N VAL A 105 -4.64 -2.17 -10.36
CA VAL A 105 -5.74 -1.23 -10.64
C VAL A 105 -6.36 -0.70 -9.35
N ALA A 106 -6.66 -1.58 -8.40
CA ALA A 106 -7.21 -1.21 -7.10
C ALA A 106 -6.24 -0.31 -6.32
N GLY A 107 -4.95 -0.66 -6.33
CA GLY A 107 -3.87 0.11 -5.72
C GLY A 107 -3.71 1.49 -6.33
N PHE A 108 -3.77 1.60 -7.66
CA PHE A 108 -3.72 2.87 -8.37
C PHE A 108 -4.91 3.76 -8.02
N CYS A 109 -6.14 3.23 -8.08
CA CYS A 109 -7.35 3.97 -7.70
C CYS A 109 -7.31 4.39 -6.22
N HIS A 110 -6.83 3.50 -5.34
CA HIS A 110 -6.64 3.78 -3.93
C HIS A 110 -5.61 4.91 -3.71
N GLY A 111 -4.48 4.86 -4.43
CA GLY A 111 -3.45 5.90 -4.40
C GLY A 111 -3.95 7.27 -4.86
N ILE A 112 -4.76 7.31 -5.91
CA ILE A 112 -5.43 8.56 -6.35
C ILE A 112 -6.37 9.05 -5.25
N PHE A 113 -7.24 8.19 -4.73
CA PHE A 113 -8.23 8.56 -3.73
C PHE A 113 -7.59 9.13 -2.46
N ILE A 114 -6.63 8.41 -1.88
CA ILE A 114 -5.91 8.87 -0.68
C ILE A 114 -5.01 10.06 -1.02
N GLY A 115 -4.37 10.08 -2.19
CA GLY A 115 -3.55 11.21 -2.64
C GLY A 115 -4.33 12.52 -2.72
N ILE A 116 -5.55 12.49 -3.26
CA ILE A 116 -6.43 13.66 -3.32
C ILE A 116 -6.87 14.09 -1.91
N ILE A 117 -7.33 13.14 -1.08
CA ILE A 117 -7.75 13.45 0.29
C ILE A 117 -6.61 14.05 1.09
N THR A 118 -5.41 13.46 1.01
CA THR A 118 -4.24 13.96 1.72
C THR A 118 -3.74 15.28 1.13
N THR A 119 -3.90 15.53 -0.16
CA THR A 119 -3.65 16.87 -0.70
C THR A 119 -4.52 17.91 0.00
N PHE A 120 -5.84 17.72 0.08
CA PHE A 120 -6.71 18.72 0.73
C PHE A 120 -6.54 18.80 2.25
N VAL A 121 -6.36 17.67 2.92
CA VAL A 121 -6.35 17.62 4.39
C VAL A 121 -4.96 17.84 4.96
N VAL A 122 -3.94 17.26 4.32
CA VAL A 122 -2.58 17.19 4.83
C VAL A 122 -1.73 18.33 4.28
N VAL A 123 -1.76 18.63 2.98
CA VAL A 123 -0.89 19.69 2.43
C VAL A 123 -1.30 21.07 2.94
N ASP A 124 -2.58 21.41 2.92
CA ASP A 124 -3.04 22.75 3.31
C ASP A 124 -2.78 23.04 4.80
N TYR A 125 -2.79 21.99 5.64
CA TYR A 125 -2.67 22.11 7.08
C TYR A 125 -1.39 21.48 7.65
N HIS A 126 -0.43 21.07 6.81
CA HIS A 126 0.75 20.37 7.30
C HIS A 126 1.53 21.28 8.26
N PRO A 127 1.89 20.82 9.47
CA PRO A 127 2.58 21.66 10.45
C PRO A 127 3.99 22.07 10.00
N VAL A 128 4.57 21.32 9.06
CA VAL A 128 5.91 21.59 8.50
C VAL A 128 5.77 22.07 7.05
N PRO A 129 6.18 23.31 6.71
CA PRO A 129 5.97 23.90 5.37
C PRO A 129 6.59 23.10 4.21
N SER A 130 7.76 22.48 4.41
CA SER A 130 8.44 21.72 3.36
C SER A 130 7.70 20.44 2.92
N TYR A 131 6.65 20.05 3.64
CA TYR A 131 5.82 18.87 3.33
C TYR A 131 4.48 19.25 2.67
N ARG A 132 4.31 20.54 2.33
CA ARG A 132 3.14 21.07 1.64
C ARG A 132 3.26 21.00 0.11
N GLU A 133 4.23 20.24 -0.40
CA GLU A 133 4.38 20.04 -1.84
C GLU A 133 3.43 18.95 -2.33
N VAL A 134 2.46 19.35 -3.16
CA VAL A 134 1.39 18.47 -3.65
C VAL A 134 1.92 17.39 -4.60
N PHE A 135 2.77 17.78 -5.54
CA PHE A 135 3.17 16.88 -6.62
C PHE A 135 4.00 15.68 -6.14
N PRO A 136 5.06 15.85 -5.30
CA PRO A 136 5.79 14.71 -4.74
C PRO A 136 4.90 13.79 -3.91
N LEU A 137 3.96 14.35 -3.14
CA LEU A 137 3.00 13.59 -2.34
C LEU A 137 2.12 12.72 -3.24
N LEU A 138 1.48 13.30 -4.26
CA LEU A 138 0.57 12.58 -5.16
C LEU A 138 1.29 11.44 -5.90
N VAL A 139 2.46 11.71 -6.49
CA VAL A 139 3.24 10.69 -7.20
C VAL A 139 3.63 9.56 -6.25
N SER A 140 4.11 9.91 -5.06
CA SER A 140 4.48 8.93 -4.04
C SER A 140 3.28 8.08 -3.64
N PHE A 141 2.11 8.67 -3.41
CA PHE A 141 0.92 7.93 -3.01
C PHE A 141 0.40 7.02 -4.12
N ILE A 142 0.38 7.47 -5.37
CA ILE A 142 -0.02 6.64 -6.50
C ILE A 142 0.93 5.44 -6.65
N VAL A 143 2.24 5.68 -6.69
CA VAL A 143 3.24 4.61 -6.83
C VAL A 143 3.18 3.65 -5.65
N GLY A 144 3.21 4.18 -4.42
CA GLY A 144 3.22 3.38 -3.21
C GLY A 144 2.00 2.48 -3.09
N HIS A 145 0.80 3.03 -3.27
CA HIS A 145 -0.43 2.25 -3.16
C HIS A 145 -0.61 1.26 -4.33
N THR A 146 -0.10 1.57 -5.52
CA THR A 146 -0.07 0.62 -6.64
C THR A 146 0.80 -0.58 -6.32
N VAL A 147 2.03 -0.35 -5.86
CA VAL A 147 2.95 -1.42 -5.42
C VAL A 147 2.34 -2.21 -4.28
N TYR A 148 1.79 -1.53 -3.28
CA TYR A 148 1.10 -2.14 -2.15
C TYR A 148 -0.02 -3.08 -2.61
N GLY A 149 -0.91 -2.61 -3.49
CA GLY A 149 -2.03 -3.37 -4.00
C GLY A 149 -1.58 -4.65 -4.72
N VAL A 150 -0.58 -4.55 -5.60
CA VAL A 150 0.02 -5.72 -6.29
C VAL A 150 0.55 -6.74 -5.30
N VAL A 151 1.33 -6.31 -4.31
CA VAL A 151 1.96 -7.22 -3.34
C VAL A 151 0.91 -7.88 -2.46
N VAL A 152 -0.06 -7.11 -1.94
CA VAL A 152 -1.11 -7.65 -1.07
C VAL A 152 -1.96 -8.68 -1.80
N THR A 153 -2.47 -8.37 -3.00
CA THR A 153 -3.37 -9.30 -3.70
C THR A 153 -2.64 -10.55 -4.17
N SER A 154 -1.39 -10.41 -4.63
CA SER A 154 -0.55 -11.54 -5.00
C SER A 154 -0.33 -12.46 -3.82
N PHE A 155 0.14 -11.90 -2.70
CA PHE A 155 0.40 -12.68 -1.48
C PHE A 155 -0.86 -13.34 -0.95
N LEU A 156 -1.97 -12.59 -0.80
CA LEU A 156 -3.22 -13.15 -0.30
C LEU A 156 -3.80 -14.21 -1.22
N SER A 157 -3.70 -14.05 -2.54
CA SER A 157 -4.23 -15.04 -3.49
C SER A 157 -3.50 -16.38 -3.42
N LEU A 158 -2.20 -16.36 -3.14
CA LEU A 158 -1.38 -17.56 -2.94
C LEU A 158 -1.59 -18.13 -1.54
N PHE A 159 -1.47 -17.30 -0.51
CA PHE A 159 -1.49 -17.74 0.87
C PHE A 159 -2.86 -18.27 1.26
N LEU A 160 -3.96 -17.61 0.89
CA LEU A 160 -5.32 -18.08 1.22
C LEU A 160 -5.67 -19.42 0.55
N ARG A 161 -5.02 -19.80 -0.55
CA ARG A 161 -5.17 -21.14 -1.14
C ARG A 161 -4.41 -22.23 -0.36
N LEU A 162 -3.44 -21.85 0.46
CA LEU A 162 -2.63 -22.76 1.27
C LEU A 162 -3.21 -22.96 2.68
N VAL A 163 -3.93 -21.97 3.22
CA VAL A 163 -4.55 -22.00 4.56
C VAL A 163 -6.08 -22.07 4.56
N GLY A 164 -6.73 -21.99 3.40
CA GLY A 164 -8.17 -22.22 3.22
C GLY A 164 -8.45 -23.67 2.86
#